data_AF-A0A7V2SW08-F1
#
_entry.id   AF-A0A7V2SW08-F1
#
_cell.length_a   1.000
_cell.length_b   1.000
_cell.length_c   1.000
_cell.angle_alpha   90.00
_cell.angle_beta   90.00
_cell.angle_gamma   90.00
#
_symmetry.space_group_name_H-M   'P 1'
#
loop_
_entity.id
_entity.type
_entity.pdbx_description
1 polymer ?
#
loop_
_entity_poly.entity_id
_entity_poly.type
_entity_poly.pdbx_seq_one_letter_code
_entity_poly.pdbx_strand_id
1 'polypeptide(L)' 'LDVFFQLREIPGLKKKPSTSELIDWIKLLLADNIPLDLLQNKSIKEAIPPLYGALLKNEQDVDLIQRLAFMMRR' A
#
# COMPACT_ATOMS: atom_id res chain seq x y z
N LEU A 1 0.75 -8.13 -12.71
CA LEU A 1 0.42 -8.84 -11.44
C LEU A 1 1.67 -9.07 -10.59
N ASP A 2 2.85 -9.15 -11.21
CA ASP A 2 4.13 -9.43 -10.53
C ASP A 2 4.44 -8.54 -9.33
N VAL A 3 4.10 -7.25 -9.39
CA VAL A 3 4.26 -6.30 -8.27
C VAL A 3 3.48 -6.74 -7.03
N PHE A 4 2.24 -7.26 -7.20
CA PHE A 4 1.45 -7.76 -6.07
C PHE A 4 2.05 -9.02 -5.45
N PHE A 5 2.61 -9.92 -6.27
CA PHE A 5 3.28 -11.11 -5.76
C PHE A 5 4.60 -10.76 -5.07
N GLN A 6 5.37 -9.79 -5.59
CA GLN A 6 6.57 -9.28 -4.92
C GLN A 6 6.27 -8.70 -3.54
N LEU A 7 5.17 -7.96 -3.38
CA LEU A 7 4.72 -7.45 -2.09
C LEU A 7 4.54 -8.59 -1.05
N ARG A 8 4.01 -9.74 -1.46
CA ARG A 8 3.78 -10.88 -0.57
C ARG A 8 5.06 -11.60 -0.16
N GLU A 9 6.17 -11.34 -0.85
CA GLU A 9 7.48 -11.92 -0.54
C GLU A 9 8.35 -10.99 0.31
N ILE A 10 7.85 -9.79 0.68
CA ILE A 10 8.58 -8.90 1.58
C ILE A 10 8.76 -9.57 2.95
N PRO A 11 10.02 -9.73 3.42
CA PRO A 11 10.29 -10.31 4.72
C PRO A 11 9.80 -9.39 5.83
N GLY A 12 9.21 -9.97 6.88
CA GLY A 12 8.72 -9.23 8.04
C GLY A 12 7.24 -8.82 7.98
N LEU A 13 6.55 -9.01 6.85
CA LEU A 13 5.09 -8.91 6.82
C LEU A 13 4.46 -9.99 7.68
N LYS A 14 3.72 -9.58 8.72
CA LYS A 14 3.03 -10.53 9.60
C LYS A 14 1.87 -11.22 8.89
N LYS A 15 1.17 -10.47 8.02
CA LYS A 15 0.14 -11.00 7.15
C LYS A 15 0.42 -10.64 5.70
N LYS A 16 0.59 -11.66 4.86
CA LYS A 16 0.67 -11.46 3.41
C LYS A 16 -0.71 -11.01 2.89
N PRO A 17 -0.80 -9.94 2.10
CA PRO A 17 -2.07 -9.49 1.53
C PRO A 17 -2.66 -10.57 0.61
N SER A 18 -3.96 -10.77 0.71
CA SER A 18 -4.76 -11.70 -0.10
C SER A 18 -5.26 -11.03 -1.37
N THR A 19 -5.69 -11.84 -2.35
CA THR A 19 -6.34 -11.34 -3.57
C THR A 19 -7.61 -10.54 -3.24
N SER A 20 -8.36 -10.94 -2.21
CA SER A 20 -9.54 -10.20 -1.76
C SER A 20 -9.18 -8.81 -1.23
N GLU A 21 -8.10 -8.68 -0.45
CA GLU A 21 -7.62 -7.37 0.03
C GLU A 21 -7.13 -6.47 -1.11
N LEU A 22 -6.46 -7.04 -2.11
CA LEU A 22 -6.11 -6.30 -3.34
C LEU A 22 -7.37 -5.77 -4.05
N ILE A 23 -8.37 -6.63 -4.23
CA ILE A 23 -9.62 -6.26 -4.91
C ILE A 23 -10.36 -5.19 -4.12
N ASP A 24 -10.46 -5.32 -2.80
CA ASP A 24 -11.13 -4.35 -1.95
C ASP A 24 -10.40 -2.99 -1.95
N TRP A 25 -9.07 -3.00 -1.95
CA TRP A 25 -8.29 -1.78 -2.10
C TRP A 25 -8.56 -1.08 -3.44
N ILE A 26 -8.58 -1.82 -4.57
CA ILE A 26 -8.91 -1.26 -5.88
C ILE A 26 -10.32 -0.66 -5.89
N LYS A 27 -11.31 -1.35 -5.29
CA LYS A 27 -12.68 -0.83 -5.19
C LYS A 27 -12.74 0.48 -4.43
N LEU A 28 -11.98 0.61 -3.34
CA LEU A 28 -11.93 1.84 -2.55
C LEU A 28 -11.30 2.99 -3.33
N LEU A 29 -10.20 2.75 -4.04
CA LEU A 29 -9.58 3.77 -4.90
C LEU A 29 -10.54 4.29 -5.96
N LEU A 30 -11.32 3.39 -6.58
CA LEU A 30 -12.33 3.75 -7.57
C LEU A 30 -13.50 4.52 -6.95
N ALA A 31 -13.96 4.11 -5.76
CA ALA A 31 -15.05 4.77 -5.06
C ALA A 31 -14.70 6.20 -4.63
N ASP A 32 -13.46 6.43 -4.21
CA ASP A 32 -12.97 7.72 -3.72
C ASP A 32 -12.53 8.67 -4.87
N ASN A 33 -12.71 8.25 -6.14
CA ASN A 33 -12.29 8.98 -7.34
C ASN A 33 -10.85 9.49 -7.27
N ILE A 34 -9.94 8.65 -6.77
CA ILE A 34 -8.52 9.03 -6.64
C ILE A 34 -7.93 9.37 -8.01
N PRO A 35 -7.34 10.56 -8.20
CA PRO A 35 -6.74 10.96 -9.47
C PRO A 35 -5.64 9.99 -9.91
N LEU A 36 -5.61 9.67 -11.21
CA LEU A 36 -4.68 8.68 -11.76
C LEU A 36 -3.22 9.16 -11.67
N ASP A 37 -2.97 10.45 -11.80
CA ASP A 37 -1.67 11.10 -11.63
C ASP A 37 -1.12 10.88 -10.21
N LEU A 38 -1.98 10.90 -9.20
CA LEU A 38 -1.60 10.61 -7.82
C LEU A 38 -1.21 9.13 -7.64
N LEU A 39 -1.90 8.21 -8.31
CA LEU A 39 -1.55 6.77 -8.30
C LEU A 39 -0.29 6.45 -9.11
N GLN A 40 -0.01 7.22 -10.16
CA GLN A 40 1.15 7.05 -11.02
C GLN A 40 2.41 7.73 -10.49
N ASN A 41 2.29 8.58 -9.48
CA ASN A 41 3.44 9.28 -8.91
C ASN A 41 4.42 8.30 -8.27
N LYS A 42 5.63 8.22 -8.84
CA LYS A 42 6.73 7.35 -8.39
C LYS A 42 7.66 8.04 -7.39
N SER A 43 7.34 9.25 -6.95
CA SER A 43 8.13 9.98 -5.98
C SER A 43 8.23 9.19 -4.68
N ILE A 44 9.46 8.86 -4.27
CA ILE A 44 9.74 8.17 -3.01
C ILE A 44 9.19 8.97 -1.80
N LYS A 45 9.09 10.31 -1.94
CA LYS A 45 8.50 11.18 -0.90
C LYS A 45 6.99 11.02 -0.78
N GLU A 46 6.30 10.55 -1.81
CA GLU A 46 4.85 10.29 -1.82
C GLU A 46 4.52 8.78 -1.71
N ALA A 47 5.51 7.95 -1.42
CA ALA A 47 5.48 6.48 -1.57
C ALA A 47 4.49 5.69 -0.70
N ILE A 48 3.61 6.34 0.08
CA ILE A 48 2.54 5.63 0.76
C ILE A 48 1.33 5.63 -0.17
N PRO A 49 0.91 4.48 -0.73
CA PRO A 49 -0.28 4.43 -1.56
C PRO A 49 -1.52 4.86 -0.76
N PRO A 50 -2.44 5.63 -1.33
CA PRO A 50 -3.68 5.99 -0.64
C PRO A 50 -4.45 4.72 -0.24
N LEU A 51 -5.10 4.75 0.94
CA LEU A 51 -5.95 3.65 1.44
C LEU A 51 -5.24 2.29 1.58
N TYR A 52 -3.90 2.27 1.65
CA TYR A 52 -3.08 1.06 1.77
C TYR A 52 -3.42 0.17 2.98
N GLY A 53 -4.12 0.67 4.01
CA GLY A 53 -4.64 -0.15 5.12
C GLY A 53 -5.71 -1.18 4.68
N ALA A 54 -6.39 -0.94 3.56
CA ALA A 54 -7.28 -1.94 2.96
C ALA A 54 -6.50 -3.11 2.34
N LEU A 55 -5.30 -2.80 1.81
CA LEU A 55 -4.37 -3.78 1.28
C LEU A 55 -3.64 -4.51 2.42
N LEU A 56 -3.24 -3.78 3.47
CA LEU A 56 -2.52 -4.29 4.64
C LEU A 56 -3.41 -4.20 5.88
N LYS A 57 -4.21 -5.25 6.13
CA LYS A 57 -5.12 -5.29 7.28
C LYS A 57 -4.44 -5.50 8.64
N ASN A 58 -3.12 -5.61 8.69
CA ASN A 58 -2.39 -5.71 9.95
C ASN A 58 -1.98 -4.30 10.41
N GLU A 59 -2.56 -3.84 11.52
CA GLU A 59 -2.32 -2.50 12.06
C GLU A 59 -0.85 -2.24 12.41
N GLN A 60 -0.09 -3.27 12.81
CA GLN A 60 1.33 -3.14 13.14
C GLN A 60 2.18 -2.99 11.88
N ASP A 61 1.80 -3.67 10.80
CA ASP A 61 2.46 -3.53 9.50
C ASP A 61 2.17 -2.13 8.90
N VAL A 62 0.94 -1.61 9.10
CA VAL A 62 0.53 -0.25 8.71
C VAL A 62 1.35 0.81 9.45
N ASP A 63 1.46 0.73 10.78
CA ASP A 63 2.23 1.69 11.58
C ASP A 63 3.73 1.68 11.22
N LEU A 64 4.30 0.48 10.99
CA LEU A 64 5.70 0.36 10.57
C LEU A 64 5.95 1.06 9.23
N ILE A 65 5.06 0.89 8.26
CA ILE A 65 5.18 1.57 6.95
C ILE A 65 5.08 3.09 7.10
N GLN A 66 4.17 3.60 7.94
CA GLN A 66 4.07 5.04 8.20
C GLN A 66 5.38 5.60 8.78
N ARG A 67 5.98 4.89 9.75
CA ARG A 67 7.27 5.28 10.34
C ARG A 67 8.40 5.26 9.33
N LEU A 68 8.51 4.21 8.53
CA LEU A 68 9.53 4.08 7.48
C LEU A 68 9.40 5.18 6.43
N ALA A 69 8.19 5.41 5.94
CA ALA A 69 7.92 6.46 4.96
C ALA A 69 8.22 7.86 5.51
N PHE A 70 7.96 8.11 6.79
CA PHE A 70 8.35 9.37 7.43
C PHE A 70 9.88 9.55 7.48
N MET A 71 10.62 8.48 7.79
CA MET A 71 12.09 8.53 7.81
C MET A 71 12.70 8.78 6.42
N MET A 72 12.11 8.21 5.36
CA MET A 72 12.58 8.37 3.97
C MET A 72 12.28 9.76 3.35
N ARG A 73 11.45 10.58 4.01
CA ARG A 73 11.08 11.92 3.53
C ARG A 73 12.06 13.02 3.95
N ARG A 74 13.01 12.71 4.85
CA ARG A 74 14.13 13.58 5.24
C ARG A 74 15.25 13.51 4.22
#